data_AF-A0A930Z1F8-F1
#
_entry.id   AF-A0A930Z1F8-F1
#
_cell.length_a   1.000
_cell.length_b   1.000
_cell.length_c   1.000
_cell.angle_alpha   90.00
_cell.angle_beta   90.00
_cell.angle_gamma   90.00
#
_symmetry.space_group_name_H-M   'P 1'
#
loop_
_entity.id
_entity.type
_entity.pdbx_description
1 polymer ?
#
loop_
_entity_poly.entity_id
_entity_poly.type
_entity_poly.pdbx_seq_one_letter_code
_entity_poly.pdbx_strand_id
1 'polypeptide(L)'
;MSSTVEKQLGRLLRDARGALGASLQDVAEEAGCSTAYVHKLEQDRVRTPSPRVLAGLARTLGLDYGVVMSTAGYEAPSSEGPDSPSPAAARFSNAHIVQLLESLQSDVAELRKDLARNRSGG
;
A
#
# COMPACT_ATOMS: atom_id res chain seq x y z
N MET A 1 -1.24 13.86 -19.60
CA MET A 1 -2.24 12.78 -19.67
C MET A 1 -1.92 11.79 -18.55
N SER A 2 -2.51 12.00 -17.38
CA SER A 2 -2.30 11.12 -16.22
C SER A 2 -3.13 9.86 -16.42
N SER A 3 -2.49 8.72 -16.65
CA SER A 3 -3.17 7.43 -16.74
C SER A 3 -3.83 7.13 -15.40
N THR A 4 -5.15 7.20 -15.38
CA THR A 4 -6.01 6.71 -14.31
C THR A 4 -5.77 5.21 -14.18
N VAL A 5 -4.93 4.78 -13.23
CA VAL A 5 -4.86 3.38 -12.80
C VAL A 5 -6.14 3.12 -12.01
N GLU A 6 -7.23 2.94 -12.73
CA GLU A 6 -8.57 2.97 -12.18
C GLU A 6 -8.91 1.59 -11.61
N LYS A 7 -8.73 1.41 -10.29
CA LYS A 7 -9.52 0.50 -9.42
C LYS A 7 -9.85 -0.88 -10.03
N GLN A 8 -8.82 -1.61 -10.46
CA GLN A 8 -9.01 -2.93 -11.05
C GLN A 8 -8.95 -4.07 -10.02
N LEU A 9 -8.27 -3.84 -8.88
CA LEU A 9 -8.04 -4.89 -7.89
C LEU A 9 -9.36 -5.35 -7.24
N GLY A 10 -10.18 -4.40 -6.80
CA GLY A 10 -11.43 -4.74 -6.13
C GLY A 10 -12.38 -5.53 -7.02
N ARG A 11 -12.46 -5.16 -8.30
CA ARG A 11 -13.24 -5.89 -9.31
C ARG A 11 -12.67 -7.29 -9.58
N LEU A 12 -11.36 -7.42 -9.78
CA LEU A 12 -10.68 -8.70 -10.00
C LEU A 12 -10.97 -9.70 -8.86
N LEU A 13 -10.82 -9.26 -7.61
CA LEU A 13 -11.07 -10.09 -6.44
C LEU A 13 -12.54 -10.50 -6.33
N ARG A 14 -13.46 -9.56 -6.56
CA ARG A 14 -14.91 -9.82 -6.49
C ARG A 14 -15.36 -10.81 -7.56
N ASP A 15 -14.90 -10.63 -8.80
CA ASP A 15 -15.27 -11.49 -9.92
C ASP A 15 -14.77 -12.92 -9.69
N ALA A 16 -13.52 -13.08 -9.22
CA ALA A 16 -12.95 -14.38 -8.88
C ALA A 16 -13.70 -15.07 -7.73
N ARG A 17 -14.02 -14.33 -6.67
CA ARG A 17 -14.82 -14.87 -5.56
C ARG A 17 -16.21 -15.30 -6.04
N GLY A 18 -16.86 -14.48 -6.87
CA GLY A 18 -18.17 -14.78 -7.43
C GLY A 18 -18.18 -16.02 -8.31
N ALA A 19 -17.14 -16.22 -9.12
CA ALA A 19 -16.96 -17.42 -9.95
C ALA A 19 -16.81 -18.71 -9.13
N LEU A 20 -16.21 -18.61 -7.95
CA LEU A 20 -16.08 -19.72 -7.00
C LEU A 20 -17.34 -19.94 -6.14
N GLY A 21 -18.32 -19.03 -6.19
CA GLY A 21 -19.48 -19.06 -5.29
C GLY A 21 -19.11 -18.87 -3.81
N ALA A 22 -17.91 -18.38 -3.51
CA ALA A 22 -17.40 -18.25 -2.15
C ALA A 22 -17.98 -17.01 -1.44
N SER A 23 -18.27 -17.14 -0.15
CA SER A 23 -18.66 -15.99 0.67
C SER A 23 -17.43 -15.12 1.00
N LEU A 24 -17.69 -13.88 1.43
CA LEU A 24 -16.60 -13.02 1.93
C LEU A 24 -15.91 -13.62 3.15
N GLN A 25 -16.64 -14.41 3.96
CA GLN A 25 -16.11 -15.04 5.16
C GLN A 25 -15.16 -16.18 4.81
N ASP A 26 -15.54 -17.06 3.88
CA ASP A 26 -14.70 -18.18 3.44
C ASP A 26 -13.36 -17.68 2.89
N VAL A 27 -13.41 -16.66 2.03
CA VAL A 27 -12.21 -16.06 1.45
C VAL A 27 -11.34 -15.40 2.52
N ALA A 28 -11.95 -14.73 3.49
CA ALA A 28 -11.21 -14.05 4.55
C ALA A 28 -10.47 -15.03 5.47
N GLU A 29 -11.14 -16.10 5.86
CA GLU A 29 -10.58 -17.15 6.71
C GLU A 29 -9.38 -17.82 6.04
N GLU A 30 -9.52 -18.22 4.77
CA GLU A 30 -8.47 -18.90 4.03
C GLU A 30 -7.30 -17.96 3.66
N ALA A 31 -7.60 -16.70 3.34
CA ALA A 31 -6.57 -15.69 3.07
C ALA A 31 -5.89 -15.16 4.35
N GLY A 32 -6.37 -15.54 5.54
CA GLY A 32 -5.81 -15.12 6.83
C GLY A 32 -6.01 -13.63 7.11
N CYS A 33 -7.17 -13.08 6.77
CA CYS A 33 -7.54 -11.68 7.02
C CYS A 33 -9.00 -11.56 7.52
N SER A 34 -9.48 -10.35 7.75
CA SER A 34 -10.87 -10.15 8.20
C SER A 34 -11.84 -9.98 7.03
N THR A 35 -13.08 -10.44 7.20
CA THR A 35 -14.18 -10.26 6.23
C THR A 35 -14.37 -8.80 5.84
N ALA A 36 -14.26 -7.89 6.81
CA ALA A 36 -14.34 -6.45 6.58
C ALA A 36 -13.18 -5.93 5.71
N TYR A 37 -12.00 -6.55 5.78
CA TYR A 37 -10.87 -6.20 4.94
C TYR A 37 -11.08 -6.67 3.49
N VAL A 38 -11.54 -7.90 3.29
CA VAL A 38 -11.91 -8.42 1.94
C VAL A 38 -12.97 -7.50 1.29
N HIS A 39 -14.02 -7.15 2.03
CA HIS A 39 -15.04 -6.23 1.55
C HIS A 39 -14.47 -4.85 1.16
N LYS A 40 -13.57 -4.28 1.96
CA LYS A 40 -12.90 -3.01 1.62
C LYS A 40 -12.01 -3.13 0.39
N LEU A 41 -11.32 -4.26 0.21
CA LEU A 41 -10.50 -4.54 -0.97
C LEU A 41 -11.37 -4.61 -2.22
N GLU A 42 -12.47 -5.35 -2.19
CA GLU A 42 -13.43 -5.45 -3.30
C GLU A 42 -14.09 -4.12 -3.69
N GLN A 43 -14.00 -3.11 -2.84
CA GLN A 43 -14.51 -1.76 -3.09
C GLN A 43 -13.41 -0.76 -3.45
N ASP A 44 -12.17 -1.22 -3.61
CA ASP A 44 -10.97 -0.39 -3.81
C ASP A 44 -10.83 0.71 -2.74
N ARG A 45 -11.25 0.40 -1.51
CA ARG A 45 -11.16 1.32 -0.35
C ARG A 45 -9.85 1.18 0.43
N VAL A 46 -8.96 0.31 -0.01
CA VAL A 46 -7.63 0.11 0.59
C VAL A 46 -6.58 0.67 -0.35
N ARG A 47 -5.90 1.74 0.07
CA ARG A 47 -4.87 2.41 -0.73
C ARG A 47 -3.59 1.59 -0.87
N THR A 48 -3.18 0.94 0.21
CA THR A 48 -1.93 0.18 0.32
C THR A 48 -2.24 -1.19 0.91
N PRO A 49 -2.79 -2.11 0.11
CA PRO A 49 -3.13 -3.45 0.58
C PRO A 49 -1.89 -4.25 0.99
N SER A 50 -1.98 -5.07 2.04
CA SER A 50 -0.82 -5.85 2.52
C SER A 50 -0.39 -6.92 1.49
N PRO A 51 0.89 -6.97 1.05
CA PRO A 51 1.37 -8.00 0.12
C PRO A 51 1.14 -9.43 0.62
N ARG A 52 1.27 -9.64 1.94
CA ARG A 52 1.00 -10.94 2.56
C ARG A 52 -0.46 -11.36 2.38
N VAL A 53 -1.39 -10.41 2.54
CA VAL A 53 -2.82 -10.68 2.37
C VAL A 53 -3.16 -10.86 0.88
N LEU A 54 -2.57 -10.06 -0.01
CA LEU A 54 -2.71 -10.25 -1.46
C LEU A 54 -2.22 -11.63 -1.92
N ALA A 55 -1.11 -12.12 -1.37
CA ALA A 55 -0.64 -13.47 -1.64
C ALA A 55 -1.61 -14.55 -1.14
N GLY A 56 -2.25 -14.33 0.02
CA GLY A 56 -3.32 -15.19 0.54
C GLY A 56 -4.51 -15.22 -0.41
N LEU A 57 -5.03 -14.05 -0.77
CA LEU A 57 -6.16 -13.90 -1.68
C LEU A 57 -5.89 -14.50 -3.06
N ALA A 58 -4.68 -14.33 -3.60
CA ALA A 58 -4.31 -14.91 -4.88
C ALA A 58 -4.42 -16.45 -4.85
N ARG A 59 -3.90 -17.09 -3.78
CA ARG A 59 -4.01 -18.54 -3.61
C ARG A 59 -5.46 -19.00 -3.43
N THR A 60 -6.19 -18.36 -2.52
CA THR A 60 -7.59 -18.71 -2.20
C THR A 60 -8.51 -18.56 -3.41
N LEU A 61 -8.29 -17.54 -4.23
CA LEU A 61 -9.14 -17.25 -5.40
C LEU A 61 -8.61 -17.89 -6.70
N GLY A 62 -7.52 -18.65 -6.65
CA GLY A 62 -6.91 -19.26 -7.84
C GLY A 62 -6.39 -18.24 -8.86
N LEU A 63 -5.97 -17.06 -8.40
CA LEU A 63 -5.46 -15.99 -9.25
C LEU A 63 -3.93 -16.03 -9.34
N ASP A 64 -3.40 -15.57 -10.47
CA ASP A 64 -1.96 -15.34 -10.60
C ASP A 64 -1.51 -14.21 -9.64
N TYR A 65 -0.49 -14.51 -8.83
CA TYR A 65 0.02 -13.56 -7.84
C TYR A 65 0.60 -12.30 -8.49
N GLY A 66 1.29 -12.44 -9.62
CA GLY A 66 1.86 -11.31 -10.36
C GLY A 66 0.77 -10.37 -10.89
N VAL A 67 -0.33 -10.93 -11.39
CA VAL A 67 -1.53 -10.16 -11.79
C VAL A 67 -2.13 -9.43 -10.59
N VAL A 68 -2.34 -10.10 -9.45
CA VAL A 68 -2.88 -9.46 -8.25
C VAL A 68 -1.98 -8.33 -7.75
N MET A 69 -0.66 -8.55 -7.73
CA MET A 69 0.33 -7.55 -7.28
C MET A 69 0.41 -6.34 -8.20
N SER A 70 0.54 -6.56 -9.52
CA SER A 70 0.58 -5.47 -10.50
C SER A 70 -0.71 -4.65 -10.50
N THR A 71 -1.86 -5.32 -10.39
CA THR A 71 -3.17 -4.66 -10.29
C THR A 71 -3.31 -3.86 -8.98
N ALA A 72 -2.65 -4.30 -7.91
CA ALA A 72 -2.57 -3.58 -6.64
C ALA A 72 -1.54 -2.42 -6.64
N GLY A 73 -0.85 -2.17 -7.75
CA GLY A 73 0.15 -1.13 -7.88
C GLY A 73 1.55 -1.52 -7.38
N TYR A 74 1.79 -2.82 -7.15
CA TYR A 74 3.13 -3.33 -6.90
C TYR A 74 3.76 -3.73 -8.24
N GLU A 75 4.77 -2.99 -8.68
CA GLU A 75 5.59 -3.42 -9.81
C GLU A 75 6.35 -4.70 -9.40
N ALA A 76 6.22 -5.76 -10.22
CA ALA A 76 7.06 -6.93 -10.04
C ALA A 76 8.51 -6.47 -10.19
N PRO A 77 9.44 -6.86 -9.29
CA PRO A 77 10.85 -6.66 -9.57
C PRO A 77 11.12 -7.44 -10.86
N SER A 78 11.45 -6.71 -11.93
CA SER A 78 12.04 -7.28 -13.13
C SER A 78 13.08 -8.31 -12.69
N SER A 79 13.05 -9.51 -13.26
CA SER A 79 13.94 -10.61 -12.91
C SER A 79 15.42 -10.21 -13.02
N GLU A 80 15.94 -9.59 -11.96
CA GLU A 80 17.35 -9.54 -11.63
C GLU A 80 17.54 -10.57 -10.52
N GLY A 81 18.62 -11.36 -10.63
CA GLY A 81 18.84 -12.59 -9.87
C GLY A 81 18.85 -12.45 -8.34
N PRO A 82 19.12 -13.55 -7.61
CA PRO A 82 18.94 -13.66 -6.15
C PRO A 82 19.82 -12.72 -5.28
N ASP A 83 20.57 -11.79 -5.86
CA ASP A 83 21.50 -10.90 -5.17
C ASP A 83 21.21 -9.40 -5.35
N SER A 84 20.08 -9.00 -5.95
CA SER A 84 19.68 -7.59 -5.92
C SER A 84 18.88 -7.33 -4.63
N PRO A 85 19.40 -6.54 -3.66
CA PRO A 85 18.56 -6.05 -2.59
C PRO A 85 17.47 -5.23 -3.26
N SER A 86 16.23 -5.75 -3.19
CA SER A 86 15.03 -4.91 -3.31
C SER A 86 15.35 -3.61 -2.57
N PRO A 87 15.07 -2.42 -3.14
CA PRO A 87 15.10 -1.21 -2.35
C PRO A 87 13.92 -1.34 -1.38
N ALA A 88 14.13 -2.14 -0.33
CA ALA A 88 13.46 -2.02 0.93
C ALA A 88 13.68 -0.57 1.27
N ALA A 89 12.68 0.26 0.94
CA ALA A 89 12.59 1.65 1.31
C ALA A 89 13.25 1.75 2.68
N ALA A 90 14.42 2.42 2.73
CA ALA A 90 15.37 2.31 3.83
C ALA A 90 14.58 2.16 5.13
N ARG A 91 14.64 0.98 5.75
CA ARG A 91 13.76 0.66 6.88
C ARG A 91 14.23 1.48 8.07
N PHE A 92 13.82 2.75 8.10
CA PHE A 92 14.05 3.62 9.23
C PHE A 92 13.29 3.03 10.42
N SER A 93 13.96 2.93 11.56
CA SER A 93 13.28 2.56 12.78
C SER A 93 12.22 3.62 13.09
N ASN A 94 11.11 3.21 13.72
CA ASN A 94 10.08 4.17 14.14
C ASN A 94 10.67 5.29 15.01
N ALA A 95 11.67 4.98 15.84
CA ALA A 95 12.39 5.97 16.64
C ALA A 95 13.14 7.00 15.77
N HIS A 96 13.80 6.55 14.70
CA HIS A 96 14.48 7.45 13.77
C HIS A 96 13.51 8.32 12.98
N ILE A 97 12.35 7.77 12.59
CA ILE A 97 11.28 8.54 11.96
C ILE A 97 10.79 9.66 12.88
N VAL A 98 10.56 9.36 14.17
CA VAL A 98 10.14 10.37 15.16
C VAL A 98 11.19 11.47 15.30
N GLN A 99 12.46 11.11 15.45
CA GLN A 99 13.55 12.07 15.59
C GLN A 99 13.66 12.99 14.36
N LEU A 100 13.49 12.45 13.15
CA LEU A 100 13.51 13.25 11.92
C LEU A 100 12.33 14.23 11.85
N LEU A 101 11.13 13.80 12.28
CA LEU A 101 9.95 14.66 12.32
C LEU A 101 10.12 15.80 13.32
N GLU A 102 10.69 15.54 14.50
CA GLU A 102 10.98 16.57 15.51
C GLU A 102 11.99 17.61 14.98
N SER A 103 13.05 17.15 14.30
CA SER A 103 14.00 18.04 13.65
C SER A 103 13.32 18.94 12.62
N LEU A 104 12.53 18.36 11.72
CA LEU A 104 11.80 19.14 10.71
C LEU A 104 10.82 20.14 11.32
N GLN A 105 10.14 19.78 12.41
CA GLN A 105 9.24 20.69 13.11
C GLN A 105 9.99 21.88 13.72
N SER A 106 11.18 21.65 14.26
CA SER A 106 12.06 22.71 14.78
C SER A 106 12.51 23.66 13.67
N ASP A 107 12.99 23.12 12.56
CA ASP A 107 13.47 23.91 11.42
C ASP A 107 12.34 24.80 10.86
N VAL A 108 11.13 24.24 10.72
CA VAL A 108 9.95 25.01 10.28
C VAL A 108 9.60 26.11 11.28
N ALA A 109 9.75 25.88 12.58
CA ALA A 109 9.48 26.89 13.60
C ALA A 109 10.50 28.04 13.55
N GLU A 110 11.78 27.75 13.31
CA GLU A 110 12.82 28.76 13.10
C GLU A 110 12.55 29.60 11.86
N LEU A 111 12.29 28.94 10.71
CA LEU A 111 11.99 29.63 9.45
C LEU A 111 10.80 30.58 9.60
N ARG A 112 9.77 30.18 10.35
CA ARG A 112 8.61 31.05 10.65
C ARG A 112 8.99 32.29 11.47
N LYS A 113 9.86 32.15 12.46
CA LYS A 113 10.35 33.29 13.26
C LYS A 113 11.18 34.24 12.42
N ASP A 114 12.07 33.71 11.58
CA ASP A 114 12.86 34.50 10.64
C ASP A 114 12.00 35.30 9.68
N LEU A 115 10.99 34.65 9.10
CA LEU A 115 10.06 35.30 8.19
C LEU A 115 9.26 36.41 8.89
N ALA A 116 8.85 36.21 10.15
CA ALA A 116 8.15 37.21 10.94
C ALA A 116 9.04 38.42 11.24
N ARG A 117 10.30 38.18 11.63
CA ARG A 117 11.30 39.25 11.87
C ARG A 117 11.55 40.09 10.63
N ASN A 118 11.68 39.46 9.47
CA ASN A 118 11.96 40.15 8.21
C ASN A 118 10.76 40.98 7.70
N ARG A 119 9.53 40.64 8.11
CA ARG A 119 8.31 41.42 7.78
C ARG A 119 8.10 42.65 8.67
N SER A 120 8.67 42.66 9.87
CA SER A 120 8.56 43.77 10.82
C SER A 120 9.67 44.83 10.70
N GLY A 121 10.62 44.64 9.77
CA GLY A 121 11.77 45.53 9.55
C GLY A 121 11.72 46.32 8.23
N GLY A 122 10.56 46.40 7.57
CA GLY A 122 10.34 47.12 6.31
C GLY A 122 9.28 48.20 6.44
#